data_AF-A0A4V4HEN0-F1
#
_entry.id   AF-A0A4V4HEN0-F1
#
_cell.length_a   1.000
_cell.length_b   1.000
_cell.length_c   1.000
_cell.angle_alpha   90.00
_cell.angle_beta   90.00
_cell.angle_gamma   90.00
#
_symmetry.space_group_name_H-M   'P 1'
#
loop_
_entity.id
_entity.type
_entity.pdbx_description
1 polymer ?
#
loop_
_entity_poly.entity_id
_entity_poly.type
_entity_poly.pdbx_seq_one_letter_code
_entity_poly.pdbx_strand_id
1 'polypeptide(L)'
;MIPEAEAQAPFVEQPLITTIPTGAVSTPGDKTIISSSPTATDAASGSSGPQAAIKTKQPEHTCTPSPTKSTAPSATWTTCPYETRDGKVNPDTRSLSGPGTINTISQDVLYNAIAYALSKKAAYAQTVSKLTDVLFRNADTYLNPNVNFGQVVRGPGQNMGTFTGILDFRGMVKIINGLQILKVAGYSATKESSDGLQRWFQQYGKWLDTNTLSKKAGTRPNNHGTFFALQHAAVKMALGDYSGAKQVIQKFFDEIFPDQIAQSGEQPFEAVRTRPFHYRCFNLEALIALCKIADALGMECWNKKSKYGTGIQDAIDFTMKQIPKNENAAELVPHLAAAAAVFGDPLGKYATYMQKVQSNYKQRPFWYYDQPGALNFGTGSGKAKRGDTSPTVLFDCPRIFEIEGGEVEIEDGLFVTCAELQPFFELPSSTD
;
A
#
# COMPACT_ATOMS: atom_id res chain seq x y z
N MET A 1 49.58 12.53 -4.39
CA MET A 1 48.57 12.89 -5.40
C MET A 1 47.25 12.33 -4.92
N ILE A 2 46.41 13.20 -4.37
CA ILE A 2 45.09 12.90 -3.81
C ILE A 2 44.11 13.59 -4.76
N PRO A 3 43.08 12.93 -5.33
CA PRO A 3 42.15 13.61 -6.21
C PRO A 3 41.26 14.56 -5.40
N GLU A 4 41.15 15.78 -5.91
CA GLU A 4 40.32 16.86 -5.37
C GLU A 4 38.84 16.50 -5.39
N ALA A 5 38.13 16.92 -4.34
CA ALA A 5 36.69 16.83 -4.21
C ALA A 5 36.01 17.78 -5.20
N GLU A 6 35.14 17.24 -6.06
CA GLU A 6 34.24 18.06 -6.88
C GLU A 6 33.25 18.81 -5.98
N ALA A 7 33.26 20.14 -6.11
CA ALA A 7 32.35 21.04 -5.45
C ALA A 7 30.91 20.82 -5.94
N GLN A 8 30.00 20.50 -5.01
CA GLN A 8 28.56 20.48 -5.26
C GLN A 8 28.08 21.88 -5.66
N ALA A 9 27.40 21.96 -6.80
CA ALA A 9 26.71 23.17 -7.25
C ALA A 9 25.59 23.55 -6.25
N PRO A 10 25.36 24.85 -5.98
CA PRO A 10 24.32 25.29 -5.08
C PRO A 10 22.93 25.01 -5.67
N PHE A 11 22.05 24.47 -4.83
CA PHE A 11 20.65 24.20 -5.15
C PHE A 11 19.89 25.52 -5.33
N VAL A 12 19.23 25.69 -6.48
CA VAL A 12 18.35 26.85 -6.73
C VAL A 12 17.05 26.64 -5.96
N GLU A 13 16.83 27.46 -4.93
CA GLU A 13 15.59 27.54 -4.16
C GLU A 13 14.46 28.02 -5.10
N GLN A 14 13.44 27.19 -5.34
CA GLN A 14 12.22 27.68 -6.00
C GLN A 14 11.25 28.26 -4.96
N PRO A 15 10.63 29.42 -5.22
CA PRO A 15 9.76 30.07 -4.25
C PRO A 15 8.42 29.33 -4.12
N LEU A 16 8.07 28.93 -2.90
CA LEU A 16 6.76 28.41 -2.53
C LEU A 16 5.74 29.56 -2.45
N ILE A 17 4.66 29.46 -3.23
CA ILE A 17 3.56 30.42 -3.25
C ILE A 17 2.80 30.39 -1.91
N THR A 18 2.66 31.54 -1.26
CA THR A 18 2.18 31.74 0.12
C THR A 18 0.69 32.10 0.25
N THR A 19 -0.14 31.91 -0.77
CA THR A 19 -1.55 32.34 -0.72
C THR A 19 -2.55 31.23 -1.01
N ILE A 20 -3.35 30.87 0.00
CA ILE A 20 -4.50 29.96 -0.07
C ILE A 20 -5.79 30.79 -0.20
N PRO A 21 -6.77 30.43 -1.05
CA PRO A 21 -8.05 31.10 -1.10
C PRO A 21 -8.87 30.91 0.20
N THR A 22 -9.27 32.01 0.83
CA THR A 22 -10.15 32.01 2.00
C THR A 22 -11.61 31.83 1.57
N GLY A 23 -12.05 30.58 1.42
CA GLY A 23 -13.46 30.21 1.36
C GLY A 23 -13.94 29.74 2.73
N ALA A 24 -14.88 30.47 3.34
CA ALA A 24 -15.46 30.09 4.62
C ALA A 24 -16.22 28.76 4.51
N VAL A 25 -15.77 27.72 5.22
CA VAL A 25 -16.48 26.44 5.37
C VAL A 25 -17.31 26.51 6.66
N SER A 26 -18.63 26.41 6.51
CA SER A 26 -19.55 26.24 7.63
C SER A 26 -19.44 24.82 8.20
N THR A 27 -19.33 24.72 9.53
CA THR A 27 -19.23 23.46 10.28
C THR A 27 -20.61 22.85 10.57
N PRO A 28 -20.89 21.60 10.19
CA PRO A 28 -21.96 20.81 10.80
C PRO A 28 -21.41 19.98 11.97
N GLY A 29 -22.20 19.91 13.04
CA GLY A 29 -21.81 19.37 14.34
C GLY A 29 -21.49 17.88 14.40
N ASP A 30 -20.77 17.54 15.48
CA ASP A 30 -20.27 16.21 15.86
C ASP A 30 -21.30 15.08 15.72
N LYS A 31 -20.97 14.11 14.87
CA LYS A 31 -21.32 12.69 15.07
C LYS A 31 -20.16 11.82 14.64
N THR A 32 -19.54 11.17 15.61
CA THR A 32 -18.54 10.12 15.46
C THR A 32 -19.15 8.97 14.64
N ILE A 33 -18.73 8.80 13.39
CA ILE A 33 -19.10 7.64 12.57
C ILE A 33 -17.99 6.60 12.67
N ILE A 34 -18.16 5.65 13.58
CA ILE A 34 -17.40 4.40 13.61
C ILE A 34 -18.04 3.49 12.57
N SER A 35 -17.37 3.26 11.45
CA SER A 35 -17.80 2.29 10.45
C SER A 35 -17.21 0.92 10.79
N SER A 36 -18.03 0.07 11.42
CA SER A 36 -17.80 -1.36 11.54
C SER A 36 -18.68 -2.07 10.50
N SER A 37 -18.09 -2.67 9.47
CA SER A 37 -18.83 -3.50 8.51
C SER A 37 -19.09 -4.90 9.10
N PRO A 38 -20.34 -5.38 9.12
CA PRO A 38 -20.65 -6.77 9.46
C PRO A 38 -20.50 -7.68 8.24
N THR A 39 -19.95 -8.87 8.46
CA THR A 39 -19.84 -9.95 7.47
C THR A 39 -21.19 -10.68 7.37
N ALA A 40 -21.73 -10.83 6.17
CA ALA A 40 -22.82 -11.76 5.89
C ALA A 40 -22.39 -12.75 4.79
N THR A 41 -22.66 -14.02 5.07
CA THR A 41 -22.54 -15.19 4.21
C THR A 41 -23.70 -15.25 3.23
N ASP A 42 -23.44 -15.61 1.96
CA ASP A 42 -24.04 -16.76 1.29
C ASP A 42 -23.69 -16.82 -0.21
N ALA A 43 -23.75 -18.04 -0.74
CA ALA A 43 -23.24 -18.46 -2.04
C ALA A 43 -24.15 -18.09 -3.23
N ALA A 44 -23.55 -17.82 -4.40
CA ALA A 44 -23.68 -18.61 -5.64
C ALA A 44 -23.46 -17.80 -6.94
N SER A 45 -22.65 -18.42 -7.81
CA SER A 45 -22.59 -18.43 -9.29
C SER A 45 -22.71 -17.15 -10.12
N GLY A 46 -21.64 -16.88 -10.89
CA GLY A 46 -21.70 -16.24 -12.21
C GLY A 46 -20.61 -15.19 -12.50
N SER A 47 -19.40 -15.60 -12.93
CA SER A 47 -18.57 -14.80 -13.87
C SER A 47 -17.43 -15.64 -14.49
N SER A 48 -17.09 -15.31 -15.74
CA SER A 48 -16.34 -16.07 -16.74
C SER A 48 -14.83 -15.80 -16.76
N GLY A 49 -14.14 -16.05 -15.64
CA GLY A 49 -12.67 -16.12 -15.59
C GLY A 49 -12.25 -17.33 -14.76
N PRO A 50 -11.01 -17.85 -14.93
CA PRO A 50 -10.52 -18.95 -14.11
C PRO A 50 -10.56 -18.52 -12.64
N GLN A 51 -11.46 -19.11 -11.87
CA GLN A 51 -11.62 -18.87 -10.43
C GLN A 51 -11.34 -20.19 -9.72
N ALA A 52 -10.06 -20.51 -9.59
CA ALA A 52 -9.61 -21.57 -8.70
C ALA A 52 -8.69 -20.92 -7.66
N ALA A 53 -9.24 -20.64 -6.47
CA ALA A 53 -8.41 -20.26 -5.35
C ALA A 53 -7.48 -21.44 -5.02
N ILE A 54 -6.17 -21.18 -4.95
CA ILE A 54 -5.18 -22.21 -4.68
C ILE A 54 -5.30 -22.65 -3.22
N LYS A 55 -5.29 -23.98 -3.02
CA LYS A 55 -5.36 -24.61 -1.69
C LYS A 55 -3.96 -24.62 -1.07
N THR A 56 -3.89 -24.38 0.23
CA THR A 56 -2.66 -24.39 1.01
C THR A 56 -2.12 -25.82 1.17
N LYS A 57 -0.79 -25.99 1.26
CA LYS A 57 -0.17 -27.29 1.55
C LYS A 57 -0.49 -27.69 3.00
N GLN A 58 -1.03 -28.90 3.19
CA GLN A 58 -1.35 -29.45 4.52
C GLN A 58 -0.08 -29.97 5.22
N PRO A 59 0.18 -29.65 6.49
CA PRO A 59 1.22 -30.32 7.26
C PRO A 59 0.80 -31.74 7.69
N GLU A 60 1.73 -32.69 7.68
CA GLU A 60 1.55 -34.11 8.06
C GLU A 60 1.42 -34.36 9.58
N HIS A 61 1.09 -33.35 10.38
CA HIS A 61 1.00 -33.49 11.83
C HIS A 61 -0.43 -33.80 12.27
N THR A 62 -0.61 -34.93 12.97
CA THR A 62 -1.89 -35.27 13.62
C THR A 62 -2.13 -34.35 14.81
N CYS A 63 -2.77 -33.21 14.55
CA CYS A 63 -3.38 -32.42 15.62
C CYS A 63 -4.48 -33.28 16.24
N THR A 64 -4.42 -33.55 17.54
CA THR A 64 -5.59 -34.07 18.26
C THR A 64 -6.42 -32.86 18.64
N PRO A 65 -7.55 -32.58 17.97
CA PRO A 65 -8.41 -31.49 18.38
C PRO A 65 -8.94 -31.83 19.77
N SER A 66 -9.02 -30.82 20.65
CA SER A 66 -9.65 -31.01 21.96
C SER A 66 -11.06 -31.57 21.78
N PRO A 67 -11.51 -32.57 22.57
CA PRO A 67 -12.85 -33.15 22.47
C PRO A 67 -13.96 -32.17 22.94
N THR A 68 -13.61 -30.94 23.30
CA THR A 68 -14.52 -29.90 23.80
C THR A 68 -14.47 -28.64 22.93
N LYS A 69 -15.61 -27.94 22.80
CA LYS A 69 -15.71 -26.61 22.17
C LYS A 69 -15.01 -25.48 22.97
N SER A 70 -14.20 -25.83 23.97
CA SER A 70 -13.77 -24.95 25.07
C SER A 70 -12.37 -25.33 25.57
N THR A 71 -11.38 -25.36 24.68
CA THR A 71 -9.99 -25.31 25.14
C THR A 71 -9.66 -23.88 25.54
N ALA A 72 -8.94 -23.67 26.64
CA ALA A 72 -8.37 -22.36 26.91
C ALA A 72 -7.48 -21.97 25.71
N PRO A 73 -7.57 -20.73 25.18
CA PRO A 73 -6.78 -20.32 24.03
C PRO A 73 -5.30 -20.71 24.16
N SER A 74 -4.72 -20.56 25.36
CA SER A 74 -3.34 -20.99 25.72
C SER A 74 -2.97 -22.42 25.33
N ALA A 75 -3.90 -23.37 25.40
CA ALA A 75 -3.63 -24.78 25.05
C ALA A 75 -3.65 -25.03 23.54
N THR A 76 -4.51 -24.33 22.79
CA THR A 76 -4.56 -24.41 21.32
C THR A 76 -3.29 -23.86 20.68
N TRP A 77 -2.72 -22.78 21.25
CA TRP A 77 -1.51 -22.13 20.74
C TRP A 77 -0.23 -22.97 20.86
N THR A 78 -0.17 -23.89 21.81
CA THR A 78 1.06 -24.65 22.15
C THR A 78 1.12 -26.02 21.49
N THR A 79 0.02 -26.52 20.96
CA THR A 79 -0.10 -27.92 20.52
C THR A 79 -0.49 -28.08 19.05
N CYS A 80 -1.12 -27.07 18.43
CA CYS A 80 -1.62 -27.17 17.07
C CYS A 80 -1.06 -26.05 16.17
N PRO A 81 -0.41 -26.36 15.04
CA PRO A 81 -0.10 -25.36 14.02
C PRO A 81 -1.37 -24.77 13.41
N TYR A 82 -1.29 -23.49 13.06
CA TYR A 82 -2.33 -22.81 12.30
C TYR A 82 -2.29 -23.21 10.83
N GLU A 83 -3.46 -23.18 10.17
CA GLU A 83 -3.61 -23.41 8.73
C GLU A 83 -4.05 -22.11 8.06
N THR A 84 -3.35 -21.73 6.98
CA THR A 84 -3.75 -20.58 6.18
C THR A 84 -5.07 -20.84 5.46
N ARG A 85 -6.02 -19.93 5.64
CA ARG A 85 -7.30 -19.88 4.93
C ARG A 85 -7.47 -18.50 4.31
N ASP A 86 -6.98 -18.35 3.08
CA ASP A 86 -6.91 -17.04 2.42
C ASP A 86 -8.28 -16.32 2.43
N GLY A 87 -8.25 -15.03 2.74
CA GLY A 87 -9.44 -14.17 2.85
C GLY A 87 -10.34 -14.43 4.06
N LYS A 88 -10.02 -15.40 4.94
CA LYS A 88 -10.77 -15.68 6.18
C LYS A 88 -9.99 -15.21 7.40
N VAL A 89 -10.33 -14.01 7.89
CA VAL A 89 -9.70 -13.43 9.09
C VAL A 89 -10.05 -14.26 10.32
N ASN A 90 -9.03 -14.79 11.01
CA ASN A 90 -9.21 -15.38 12.34
C ASN A 90 -9.57 -14.27 13.36
N PRO A 91 -10.73 -14.37 14.07
CA PRO A 91 -11.13 -13.42 15.09
C PRO A 91 -10.12 -13.17 16.21
N ASP A 92 -9.21 -14.12 16.49
CA ASP A 92 -8.17 -13.96 17.52
C ASP A 92 -7.28 -12.74 17.29
N THR A 93 -7.10 -12.35 16.03
CA THR A 93 -6.35 -11.14 15.65
C THR A 93 -7.00 -9.86 16.18
N ARG A 94 -8.32 -9.86 16.44
CA ARG A 94 -9.07 -8.69 16.96
C ARG A 94 -8.74 -8.37 18.41
N SER A 95 -8.13 -9.31 19.14
CA SER A 95 -7.65 -9.09 20.51
C SER A 95 -6.31 -8.35 20.56
N LEU A 96 -5.60 -8.23 19.43
CA LEU A 96 -4.34 -7.52 19.32
C LEU A 96 -4.60 -6.04 19.03
N SER A 97 -4.02 -5.16 19.83
CA SER A 97 -4.18 -3.70 19.66
C SER A 97 -3.30 -3.13 18.55
N GLY A 98 -2.10 -3.71 18.33
CA GLY A 98 -1.04 -3.15 17.47
C GLY A 98 -1.51 -2.69 16.09
N PRO A 99 -2.01 -3.59 15.21
CA PRO A 99 -2.43 -3.22 13.85
C PRO A 99 -3.55 -2.17 13.82
N GLY A 100 -4.52 -2.24 14.74
CA GLY A 100 -5.57 -1.24 14.84
C GLY A 100 -5.01 0.13 15.24
N THR A 101 -4.18 0.15 16.28
CA THR A 101 -3.56 1.37 16.82
C THR A 101 -2.69 2.09 15.79
N ILE A 102 -1.80 1.39 15.07
CA ILE A 102 -0.92 2.05 14.09
C ILE A 102 -1.73 2.63 12.91
N ASN A 103 -2.80 1.94 12.48
CA ASN A 103 -3.70 2.45 11.44
C ASN A 103 -4.43 3.71 11.91
N THR A 104 -5.00 3.72 13.13
CA THR A 104 -5.66 4.89 13.70
C THR A 104 -4.69 6.07 13.85
N ILE A 105 -3.53 5.86 14.48
CA ILE A 105 -2.54 6.93 14.68
C ILE A 105 -2.06 7.49 13.34
N SER A 106 -1.82 6.63 12.34
CA SER A 106 -1.40 7.11 11.02
C SER A 106 -2.42 8.03 10.35
N GLN A 107 -3.71 7.75 10.56
CA GLN A 107 -4.80 8.54 10.03
C GLN A 107 -4.96 9.85 10.79
N ASP A 108 -4.86 9.80 12.12
CA ASP A 108 -4.92 10.96 12.99
C ASP A 108 -3.77 11.93 12.72
N VAL A 109 -2.54 11.42 12.56
CA VAL A 109 -1.37 12.24 12.21
C VAL A 109 -1.61 12.98 10.90
N LEU A 110 -2.04 12.28 9.85
CA LEU A 110 -2.27 12.90 8.54
C LEU A 110 -3.38 13.94 8.59
N TYR A 111 -4.53 13.63 9.19
CA TYR A 111 -5.66 14.55 9.23
C TYR A 111 -5.41 15.76 10.13
N ASN A 112 -4.76 15.58 11.28
CA ASN A 112 -4.37 16.72 12.11
C ASN A 112 -3.32 17.58 11.41
N ALA A 113 -2.38 17.00 10.67
CA ALA A 113 -1.41 17.78 9.90
C ALA A 113 -2.10 18.61 8.80
N ILE A 114 -3.04 18.03 8.06
CA ILE A 114 -3.85 18.74 7.05
C ILE A 114 -4.70 19.84 7.72
N ALA A 115 -5.38 19.52 8.82
CA ALA A 115 -6.19 20.49 9.56
C ALA A 115 -5.35 21.66 10.10
N TYR A 116 -4.14 21.39 10.58
CA TYR A 116 -3.18 22.43 10.94
C TYR A 116 -2.77 23.27 9.73
N ALA A 117 -2.41 22.65 8.61
CA ALA A 117 -1.98 23.35 7.41
C ALA A 117 -3.06 24.33 6.91
N LEU A 118 -4.34 23.93 6.97
CA LEU A 118 -5.48 24.73 6.52
C LEU A 118 -5.94 25.80 7.52
N SER A 119 -5.95 25.49 8.82
CA SER A 119 -6.54 26.37 9.85
C SER A 119 -5.54 27.12 10.72
N LYS A 120 -4.27 26.68 10.72
CA LYS A 120 -3.19 27.13 11.60
C LYS A 120 -3.50 27.02 13.11
N LYS A 121 -4.54 26.30 13.52
CA LYS A 121 -4.86 26.07 14.94
C LYS A 121 -3.83 25.14 15.58
N ALA A 122 -3.11 25.63 16.59
CA ALA A 122 -2.01 24.92 17.25
C ALA A 122 -2.42 23.55 17.85
N ALA A 123 -3.67 23.40 18.28
CA ALA A 123 -4.19 22.16 18.85
C ALA A 123 -3.97 20.94 17.92
N TYR A 124 -4.08 21.11 16.61
CA TYR A 124 -3.87 20.01 15.66
C TYR A 124 -2.40 19.59 15.58
N ALA A 125 -1.47 20.53 15.50
CA ALA A 125 -0.03 20.20 15.49
C ALA A 125 0.44 19.63 16.85
N GLN A 126 -0.17 20.07 17.95
CA GLN A 126 0.06 19.50 19.29
C GLN A 126 -0.41 18.04 19.37
N THR A 127 -1.55 17.70 18.77
CA THR A 127 -2.01 16.31 18.66
C THR A 127 -1.02 15.45 17.91
N VAL A 128 -0.51 15.90 16.75
CA VAL A 128 0.52 15.16 16.01
C VAL A 128 1.79 14.97 16.85
N SER A 129 2.24 16.01 17.54
CA SER A 129 3.42 15.95 18.41
C SER A 129 3.23 14.94 19.54
N LYS A 130 2.05 14.90 20.16
CA LYS A 130 1.72 13.90 21.19
C LYS A 130 1.73 12.47 20.65
N LEU A 131 1.11 12.24 19.48
CA LEU A 131 1.03 10.89 18.90
C LEU A 131 2.40 10.37 18.46
N THR A 132 3.23 11.24 17.89
CA THR A 132 4.60 10.89 17.49
C THR A 132 5.50 10.67 18.71
N ASP A 133 5.27 11.40 19.81
CA ASP A 133 5.94 11.16 21.08
C ASP A 133 5.65 9.76 21.64
N VAL A 134 4.37 9.40 21.70
CA VAL A 134 3.89 8.08 22.14
C VAL A 134 4.54 6.96 21.34
N LEU A 135 4.59 7.08 20.01
CA LEU A 135 5.13 6.03 19.16
C LEU A 135 6.66 5.94 19.18
N PHE A 136 7.36 7.08 19.18
CA PHE A 136 8.77 7.12 18.77
C PHE A 136 9.73 7.61 19.84
N ARG A 137 9.27 7.97 21.04
CA ARG A 137 10.16 8.47 22.10
C ARG A 137 9.77 8.06 23.51
N ASN A 138 8.48 8.05 23.82
CA ASN A 138 7.98 7.76 25.16
C ASN A 138 8.33 6.32 25.57
N ALA A 139 9.15 6.14 26.60
CA ALA A 139 9.71 4.84 26.98
C ALA A 139 8.65 3.77 27.33
N ASP A 140 7.49 4.18 27.86
CA ASP A 140 6.42 3.26 28.26
C ASP A 140 5.58 2.77 27.07
N THR A 141 5.62 3.51 25.95
CA THR A 141 4.77 3.27 24.77
C THR A 141 5.54 3.13 23.47
N TYR A 142 6.88 3.21 23.54
CA TYR A 142 7.80 3.20 22.41
C TYR A 142 7.57 1.98 21.51
N LEU A 143 7.23 2.24 20.26
CA LEU A 143 7.14 1.22 19.22
C LEU A 143 8.55 0.87 18.76
N ASN A 144 8.98 -0.38 18.89
CA ASN A 144 10.31 -0.76 18.42
C ASN A 144 10.44 -0.58 16.89
N PRO A 145 11.59 -0.08 16.37
CA PRO A 145 11.79 0.22 14.95
C PRO A 145 12.08 -1.04 14.12
N ASN A 146 11.19 -2.04 14.19
CA ASN A 146 11.23 -3.28 13.42
C ASN A 146 9.85 -3.94 13.37
N VAL A 147 9.70 -4.93 12.51
CA VAL A 147 8.47 -5.75 12.42
C VAL A 147 8.78 -7.23 12.67
N ASN A 148 9.70 -7.52 13.59
CA ASN A 148 10.15 -8.90 13.88
C ASN A 148 9.01 -9.83 14.32
N PHE A 149 7.92 -9.28 14.85
CA PHE A 149 6.74 -10.00 15.33
C PHE A 149 5.47 -9.62 14.56
N GLY A 150 5.61 -9.08 13.35
CA GLY A 150 4.46 -8.79 12.49
C GLY A 150 3.81 -10.09 12.02
N GLN A 151 2.48 -10.15 12.12
CA GLN A 151 1.67 -11.29 11.67
C GLN A 151 2.22 -12.67 12.09
N VAL A 152 2.63 -12.82 13.36
CA VAL A 152 3.03 -14.11 13.92
C VAL A 152 1.94 -15.15 13.72
N VAL A 153 2.32 -16.27 13.12
CA VAL A 153 1.49 -17.46 13.00
C VAL A 153 1.68 -18.27 14.27
N ARG A 154 0.61 -18.44 15.04
CA ARG A 154 0.72 -19.13 16.32
C ARG A 154 0.78 -20.65 16.10
N GLY A 155 1.43 -21.35 17.02
CA GLY A 155 1.62 -22.80 16.99
C GLY A 155 2.93 -23.22 17.66
N PRO A 156 3.19 -24.53 17.77
CA PRO A 156 4.42 -25.04 18.36
C PRO A 156 5.68 -24.49 17.64
N GLY A 157 6.65 -24.00 18.40
CA GLY A 157 7.96 -23.59 17.89
C GLY A 157 8.01 -22.26 17.12
N GLN A 158 6.88 -21.56 16.95
CA GLN A 158 6.81 -20.29 16.21
C GLN A 158 6.72 -19.09 17.16
N ASN A 159 7.80 -18.31 17.22
CA ASN A 159 7.90 -17.10 18.06
C ASN A 159 8.22 -15.83 17.27
N MET A 160 8.44 -15.95 15.96
CA MET A 160 8.79 -14.83 15.07
C MET A 160 7.66 -14.55 14.08
N GLY A 161 7.62 -13.32 13.60
CA GLY A 161 6.69 -12.89 12.56
C GLY A 161 7.03 -13.43 11.18
N THR A 162 6.22 -13.04 10.22
CA THR A 162 6.32 -13.42 8.81
C THR A 162 6.69 -12.20 7.97
N PHE A 163 7.00 -12.39 6.68
CA PHE A 163 7.29 -11.27 5.78
C PHE A 163 6.05 -10.37 5.56
N THR A 164 4.85 -10.92 5.76
CA THR A 164 3.57 -10.26 5.50
C THR A 164 3.29 -9.14 6.51
N GLY A 165 3.91 -9.21 7.69
CA GLY A 165 3.76 -8.23 8.76
C GLY A 165 4.13 -6.79 8.39
N ILE A 166 4.94 -6.58 7.35
CA ILE A 166 5.27 -5.24 6.85
C ILE A 166 4.02 -4.46 6.45
N LEU A 167 2.98 -5.14 5.94
CA LEU A 167 1.70 -4.51 5.60
C LEU A 167 1.00 -3.87 6.80
N ASP A 168 1.24 -4.34 8.03
CA ASP A 168 0.66 -3.74 9.24
C ASP A 168 1.21 -2.33 9.46
N PHE A 169 2.40 -2.03 8.93
CA PHE A 169 3.05 -0.72 9.02
C PHE A 169 2.84 0.15 7.76
N ARG A 170 2.00 -0.24 6.80
CA ARG A 170 1.73 0.57 5.59
C ARG A 170 1.29 2.01 5.91
N GLY A 171 0.64 2.23 7.05
CA GLY A 171 0.26 3.55 7.55
C GLY A 171 1.44 4.48 7.87
N MET A 172 2.67 3.96 7.98
CA MET A 172 3.87 4.77 8.23
C MET A 172 4.06 5.87 7.18
N VAL A 173 3.67 5.63 5.94
CA VAL A 173 3.70 6.62 4.86
C VAL A 173 2.84 7.84 5.21
N LYS A 174 1.67 7.64 5.81
CA LYS A 174 0.78 8.72 6.26
C LYS A 174 1.40 9.51 7.42
N ILE A 175 2.08 8.83 8.34
CA ILE A 175 2.80 9.48 9.46
C ILE A 175 3.90 10.39 8.89
N ILE A 176 4.74 9.84 8.01
CA ILE A 176 5.83 10.60 7.35
C ILE A 176 5.25 11.79 6.58
N ASN A 177 4.18 11.59 5.81
CA ASN A 177 3.55 12.68 5.05
C ASN A 177 2.97 13.76 5.98
N GLY A 178 2.26 13.39 7.05
CA GLY A 178 1.74 14.34 8.03
C GLY A 178 2.84 15.18 8.69
N LEU A 179 3.97 14.56 9.02
CA LEU A 179 5.14 15.26 9.55
C LEU A 179 5.74 16.27 8.54
N GLN A 180 5.82 15.89 7.26
CA GLN A 180 6.28 16.81 6.20
C GLN A 180 5.30 17.96 5.98
N ILE A 181 3.99 17.70 6.01
CA ILE A 181 2.96 18.74 5.94
C ILE A 181 3.12 19.74 7.08
N LEU A 182 3.33 19.28 8.32
CA LEU A 182 3.56 20.18 9.46
C LEU A 182 4.81 21.04 9.27
N LYS A 183 5.91 20.44 8.82
CA LYS A 183 7.17 21.14 8.54
C LYS A 183 6.96 22.26 7.51
N VAL A 184 6.34 21.95 6.36
CA VAL A 184 6.05 22.94 5.31
C VAL A 184 5.04 23.98 5.78
N ALA A 185 4.09 23.60 6.62
CA ALA A 185 3.11 24.52 7.20
C ALA A 185 3.68 25.47 8.27
N GLY A 186 4.98 25.39 8.59
CA GLY A 186 5.68 26.27 9.52
C GLY A 186 5.65 25.81 10.98
N TYR A 187 5.18 24.59 11.27
CA TYR A 187 5.28 24.03 12.62
C TYR A 187 6.68 23.50 12.87
N SER A 188 7.33 24.01 13.92
CA SER A 188 8.65 23.55 14.35
C SER A 188 8.50 22.62 15.56
N ALA A 189 8.86 21.35 15.37
CA ALA A 189 9.02 20.42 16.48
C ALA A 189 10.25 20.82 17.34
N THR A 190 10.29 20.35 18.58
CA THR A 190 11.50 20.53 19.40
C THR A 190 12.68 19.77 18.77
N LYS A 191 13.91 20.21 19.07
CA LYS A 191 15.12 19.50 18.64
C LYS A 191 15.12 18.05 19.14
N GLU A 192 14.76 17.84 20.40
CA GLU A 192 14.69 16.50 21.00
C GLU A 192 13.70 15.58 20.27
N SER A 193 12.49 16.08 19.97
CA SER A 193 11.49 15.33 19.20
C SER A 193 12.01 14.97 17.81
N SER A 194 12.65 15.93 17.14
CA SER A 194 13.20 15.74 15.79
C SER A 194 14.33 14.70 15.78
N ASP A 195 15.27 14.80 16.73
CA ASP A 195 16.38 13.86 16.87
C ASP A 195 15.90 12.46 17.23
N GLY A 196 14.88 12.34 18.10
CA GLY A 196 14.27 11.06 18.47
C GLY A 196 13.63 10.35 17.28
N LEU A 197 12.83 11.10 16.52
CA LEU A 197 12.19 10.59 15.31
C LEU A 197 13.21 10.18 14.23
N GLN A 198 14.26 10.99 14.02
CA GLN A 198 15.31 10.66 13.06
C GLN A 198 16.05 9.37 13.47
N ARG A 199 16.40 9.22 14.76
CA ARG A 199 17.01 7.98 15.28
C ARG A 199 16.10 6.76 15.12
N TRP A 200 14.78 6.92 15.28
CA TRP A 200 13.83 5.85 15.06
C TRP A 200 13.81 5.40 13.60
N PHE A 201 13.68 6.34 12.66
CA PHE A 201 13.69 6.04 11.23
C PHE A 201 15.02 5.48 10.75
N GLN A 202 16.16 5.87 11.34
CA GLN A 202 17.47 5.31 11.00
C GLN A 202 17.52 3.82 11.35
N GLN A 203 17.03 3.44 12.54
CA GLN A 203 16.97 2.05 12.97
C GLN A 203 15.99 1.25 12.11
N TYR A 204 14.81 1.82 11.82
CA TYR A 204 13.82 1.14 11.00
C TYR A 204 14.26 0.99 9.54
N GLY A 205 14.87 2.02 8.96
CA GLY A 205 15.50 1.95 7.64
C GLY A 205 16.58 0.88 7.57
N LYS A 206 17.45 0.79 8.58
CA LYS A 206 18.44 -0.29 8.68
C LYS A 206 17.79 -1.67 8.76
N TRP A 207 16.69 -1.80 9.51
CA TRP A 207 15.93 -3.06 9.55
C TRP A 207 15.36 -3.40 8.17
N LEU A 208 14.79 -2.43 7.46
CA LEU A 208 14.27 -2.61 6.10
C LEU A 208 15.37 -3.09 5.13
N ASP A 209 16.56 -2.49 5.23
CA ASP A 209 17.71 -2.82 4.36
C ASP A 209 18.29 -4.23 4.62
N THR A 210 18.23 -4.73 5.86
CA THR A 210 19.08 -5.87 6.29
C THR A 210 18.33 -7.12 6.70
N ASN A 211 17.13 -6.99 7.27
CA ASN A 211 16.39 -8.10 7.86
C ASN A 211 15.87 -9.08 6.79
N THR A 212 15.84 -10.38 7.10
CA THR A 212 15.40 -11.43 6.17
C THR A 212 13.91 -11.37 5.86
N LEU A 213 13.05 -11.08 6.84
CA LEU A 213 11.60 -10.87 6.62
C LEU A 213 11.36 -9.69 5.68
N SER A 214 12.10 -8.60 5.91
CA SER A 214 12.06 -7.40 5.08
C SER A 214 12.46 -7.69 3.63
N LYS A 215 13.61 -8.35 3.44
CA LYS A 215 14.09 -8.73 2.11
C LYS A 215 13.11 -9.65 1.39
N LYS A 216 12.50 -10.61 2.08
CA LYS A 216 11.51 -11.51 1.50
C LYS A 216 10.27 -10.76 1.02
N ALA A 217 9.75 -9.83 1.82
CA ALA A 217 8.61 -8.99 1.42
C ALA A 217 8.95 -8.16 0.17
N GLY A 218 10.15 -7.57 0.12
CA GLY A 218 10.61 -6.78 -1.01
C GLY A 218 10.83 -7.55 -2.32
N THR A 219 10.90 -8.88 -2.29
CA THR A 219 10.97 -9.71 -3.51
C THR A 219 9.62 -10.27 -3.95
N ARG A 220 8.54 -10.03 -3.18
CA ARG A 220 7.23 -10.58 -3.54
C ARG A 220 6.67 -9.90 -4.80
N PRO A 221 6.12 -10.68 -5.75
CA PRO A 221 5.64 -10.18 -7.04
C PRO A 221 4.21 -9.60 -6.96
N ASN A 222 3.69 -9.35 -5.75
CA ASN A 222 2.33 -8.92 -5.50
C ASN A 222 2.32 -7.68 -4.58
N ASN A 223 1.17 -7.35 -4.01
CA ASN A 223 0.96 -6.19 -3.15
C ASN A 223 1.99 -6.06 -2.01
N HIS A 224 2.53 -7.16 -1.48
CA HIS A 224 3.59 -7.13 -0.46
C HIS A 224 4.86 -6.40 -0.95
N GLY A 225 5.32 -6.71 -2.17
CA GLY A 225 6.49 -6.06 -2.76
C GLY A 225 6.24 -4.58 -3.06
N THR A 226 5.04 -4.26 -3.53
CA THR A 226 4.63 -2.87 -3.81
C THR A 226 4.57 -2.02 -2.54
N PHE A 227 3.93 -2.52 -1.48
CA PHE A 227 3.88 -1.83 -0.19
C PHE A 227 5.25 -1.72 0.46
N PHE A 228 6.11 -2.75 0.32
CA PHE A 228 7.50 -2.68 0.77
C PHE A 228 8.24 -1.52 0.08
N ALA A 229 8.19 -1.45 -1.26
CA ALA A 229 8.85 -0.38 -2.01
C ALA A 229 8.33 1.01 -1.60
N LEU A 230 7.01 1.16 -1.46
CA LEU A 230 6.36 2.38 -0.99
C LEU A 230 6.87 2.80 0.39
N GLN A 231 6.84 1.89 1.35
CA GLN A 231 7.25 2.19 2.71
C GLN A 231 8.75 2.49 2.79
N HIS A 232 9.57 1.74 2.06
CA HIS A 232 11.01 1.91 2.06
C HIS A 232 11.42 3.26 1.43
N ALA A 233 10.82 3.63 0.30
CA ALA A 233 11.03 4.95 -0.30
C ALA A 233 10.60 6.09 0.64
N ALA A 234 9.45 5.96 1.30
CA ALA A 234 8.97 6.96 2.27
C ALA A 234 9.95 7.12 3.46
N VAL A 235 10.48 6.02 4.01
CA VAL A 235 11.46 6.06 5.10
C VAL A 235 12.76 6.72 4.64
N LYS A 236 13.26 6.41 3.44
CA LYS A 236 14.45 7.06 2.88
C LYS A 236 14.24 8.57 2.72
N MET A 237 13.06 9.00 2.26
CA MET A 237 12.70 10.43 2.23
C MET A 237 12.66 11.07 3.63
N ALA A 238 12.11 10.38 4.63
CA ALA A 238 12.07 10.87 6.01
C ALA A 238 13.47 11.07 6.60
N LEU A 239 14.45 10.28 6.13
CA LEU A 239 15.86 10.38 6.49
C LEU A 239 16.65 11.43 5.68
N GLY A 240 16.02 12.05 4.68
CA GLY A 240 16.70 12.95 3.73
C GLY A 240 17.54 12.23 2.68
N ASP A 241 17.46 10.90 2.61
CA ASP A 241 18.13 10.08 1.59
C ASP A 241 17.26 9.99 0.32
N TYR A 242 17.13 11.13 -0.37
CA TYR A 242 16.35 11.20 -1.61
C TYR A 242 16.94 10.33 -2.72
N SER A 243 18.27 10.18 -2.79
CA SER A 243 18.94 9.26 -3.72
C SER A 243 18.52 7.81 -3.49
N GLY A 244 18.56 7.35 -2.23
CA GLY A 244 18.14 6.01 -1.87
C GLY A 244 16.66 5.78 -2.13
N ALA A 245 15.80 6.78 -1.87
CA ALA A 245 14.38 6.71 -2.22
C ALA A 245 14.18 6.48 -3.73
N LYS A 246 14.89 7.23 -4.59
CA LYS A 246 14.85 7.03 -6.05
C LYS A 246 15.33 5.65 -6.46
N GLN A 247 16.40 5.14 -5.85
CA GLN A 247 16.92 3.80 -6.13
C GLN A 247 15.93 2.70 -5.77
N VAL A 248 15.23 2.81 -4.63
CA VAL A 248 14.17 1.86 -4.23
C VAL A 248 13.04 1.81 -5.27
N ILE A 249 12.56 2.98 -5.70
CA ILE A 249 11.48 3.10 -6.69
C ILE A 249 11.93 2.52 -8.03
N GLN A 250 13.11 2.92 -8.50
CA GLN A 250 13.66 2.44 -9.77
C GLN A 250 13.81 0.92 -9.75
N LYS A 251 14.39 0.36 -8.69
CA LYS A 251 14.53 -1.09 -8.51
C LYS A 251 13.18 -1.82 -8.58
N PHE A 252 12.16 -1.31 -7.90
CA PHE A 252 10.82 -1.90 -7.95
C PHE A 252 10.28 -1.94 -9.39
N PHE A 253 10.37 -0.82 -10.12
CA PHE A 253 9.86 -0.73 -11.49
C PHE A 253 10.68 -1.54 -12.50
N ASP A 254 11.95 -1.82 -12.21
CA ASP A 254 12.82 -2.62 -13.09
C ASP A 254 12.75 -4.13 -12.81
N GLU A 255 12.56 -4.53 -11.54
CA GLU A 255 12.70 -5.93 -11.13
C GLU A 255 11.37 -6.61 -10.77
N ILE A 256 10.40 -5.87 -10.22
CA ILE A 256 9.17 -6.46 -9.65
C ILE A 256 7.95 -6.10 -10.50
N PHE A 257 7.75 -4.81 -10.79
CA PHE A 257 6.63 -4.31 -11.59
C PHE A 257 6.45 -5.01 -12.96
N PRO A 258 7.52 -5.38 -13.70
CA PRO A 258 7.38 -6.00 -15.02
C PRO A 258 6.48 -7.22 -15.08
N ASP A 259 6.37 -7.97 -13.96
CA ASP A 259 5.58 -9.19 -13.86
C ASP A 259 4.24 -9.01 -13.13
N GLN A 260 3.89 -7.80 -12.65
CA GLN A 260 2.66 -7.58 -11.86
C GLN A 260 1.39 -7.45 -12.70
N ILE A 261 1.50 -6.94 -13.93
CA ILE A 261 0.33 -6.59 -14.77
C ILE A 261 0.42 -7.32 -16.11
N ALA A 262 -0.58 -8.15 -16.40
CA ALA A 262 -0.69 -8.90 -17.64
C ALA A 262 -1.10 -8.01 -18.83
N GLN A 263 -1.05 -8.56 -20.06
CA GLN A 263 -1.46 -7.84 -21.26
C GLN A 263 -2.93 -7.37 -21.23
N SER A 264 -3.80 -8.09 -20.55
CA SER A 264 -5.21 -7.70 -20.36
C SER A 264 -5.41 -6.50 -19.41
N GLY A 265 -4.40 -6.17 -18.59
CA GLY A 265 -4.52 -5.32 -17.41
C GLY A 265 -4.84 -6.10 -16.13
N GLU A 266 -5.05 -7.42 -16.20
CA GLU A 266 -5.17 -8.25 -15.00
C GLU A 266 -3.92 -8.16 -14.12
N GLN A 267 -4.08 -8.37 -12.83
CA GLN A 267 -3.01 -8.53 -11.84
C GLN A 267 -2.97 -9.99 -11.37
N PRO A 268 -2.26 -10.90 -12.07
CA PRO A 268 -2.38 -12.36 -11.85
C PRO A 268 -2.15 -12.82 -10.42
N PHE A 269 -1.14 -12.26 -9.75
CA PHE A 269 -0.82 -12.60 -8.35
C PHE A 269 -1.89 -12.16 -7.35
N GLU A 270 -2.75 -11.20 -7.71
CA GLU A 270 -3.90 -10.77 -6.92
C GLU A 270 -5.17 -11.51 -7.32
N ALA A 271 -5.30 -11.84 -8.61
CA ALA A 271 -6.46 -12.50 -9.20
C ALA A 271 -6.64 -13.94 -8.69
N VAL A 272 -5.54 -14.62 -8.37
CA VAL A 272 -5.52 -16.00 -7.85
C VAL A 272 -6.00 -16.12 -6.39
N ARG A 273 -6.14 -15.00 -5.70
CA ARG A 273 -6.54 -14.92 -4.29
C ARG A 273 -8.05 -15.15 -4.10
N THR A 274 -8.48 -15.46 -2.88
CA THR A 274 -9.91 -15.69 -2.58
C THR A 274 -10.75 -14.41 -2.58
N ARG A 275 -10.11 -13.23 -2.48
CA ARG A 275 -10.72 -11.90 -2.51
C ARG A 275 -10.09 -11.03 -3.61
N PRO A 276 -10.22 -11.43 -4.88
CA PRO A 276 -9.39 -10.87 -5.95
C PRO A 276 -9.78 -9.43 -6.30
N PHE A 277 -11.03 -8.98 -6.05
CA PHE A 277 -11.35 -7.56 -6.27
C PHE A 277 -10.61 -6.68 -5.25
N HIS A 278 -10.63 -7.09 -3.98
CA HIS A 278 -9.92 -6.41 -2.90
C HIS A 278 -8.42 -6.35 -3.17
N TYR A 279 -7.78 -7.47 -3.47
CA TYR A 279 -6.33 -7.50 -3.66
C TYR A 279 -5.87 -6.69 -4.88
N ARG A 280 -6.67 -6.65 -5.96
CA ARG A 280 -6.41 -5.73 -7.09
C ARG A 280 -6.42 -4.27 -6.66
N CYS A 281 -7.44 -3.85 -5.90
CA CYS A 281 -7.51 -2.48 -5.36
C CYS A 281 -6.35 -2.21 -4.40
N PHE A 282 -6.04 -3.17 -3.54
CA PHE A 282 -5.00 -3.05 -2.53
C PHE A 282 -3.60 -2.89 -3.14
N ASN A 283 -3.26 -3.62 -4.20
CA ASN A 283 -2.02 -3.40 -4.93
C ASN A 283 -2.02 -2.04 -5.68
N LEU A 284 -3.15 -1.66 -6.30
CA LEU A 284 -3.31 -0.36 -6.96
C LEU A 284 -3.11 0.82 -5.98
N GLU A 285 -3.56 0.70 -4.73
CA GLU A 285 -3.31 1.69 -3.67
C GLU A 285 -1.80 1.96 -3.52
N ALA A 286 -1.01 0.89 -3.40
CA ALA A 286 0.42 0.99 -3.20
C ALA A 286 1.14 1.51 -4.46
N LEU A 287 0.76 1.06 -5.65
CA LEU A 287 1.31 1.54 -6.93
C LEU A 287 1.09 3.04 -7.11
N ILE A 288 -0.14 3.50 -6.89
CA ILE A 288 -0.52 4.92 -7.00
C ILE A 288 0.25 5.76 -5.98
N ALA A 289 0.33 5.31 -4.72
CA ALA A 289 1.07 6.02 -3.69
C ALA A 289 2.58 6.07 -3.99
N LEU A 290 3.15 4.99 -4.55
CA LEU A 290 4.56 4.95 -4.96
C LEU A 290 4.83 5.94 -6.10
N CYS A 291 3.94 6.03 -7.10
CA CYS A 291 4.04 7.02 -8.17
C CYS A 291 3.94 8.46 -7.64
N LYS A 292 3.10 8.73 -6.64
CA LYS A 292 3.05 10.06 -6.00
C LYS A 292 4.33 10.42 -5.26
N ILE A 293 4.98 9.45 -4.61
CA ILE A 293 6.33 9.66 -4.06
C ILE A 293 7.32 9.94 -5.19
N ALA A 294 7.24 9.21 -6.30
CA ALA A 294 8.07 9.42 -7.47
C ALA A 294 7.89 10.83 -8.07
N ASP A 295 6.66 11.33 -8.18
CA ASP A 295 6.37 12.70 -8.62
C ASP A 295 7.07 13.74 -7.73
N ALA A 296 6.99 13.57 -6.41
CA ALA A 296 7.66 14.45 -5.45
C ALA A 296 9.21 14.41 -5.57
N LEU A 297 9.75 13.34 -6.15
CA LEU A 297 11.19 13.16 -6.43
C LEU A 297 11.57 13.54 -7.88
N GLY A 298 10.60 13.97 -8.70
CA GLY A 298 10.80 14.28 -10.12
C GLY A 298 11.08 13.06 -11.00
N MET A 299 10.50 11.90 -10.65
CA MET A 299 10.62 10.65 -11.40
C MET A 299 9.32 10.34 -12.16
N GLU A 300 9.46 9.83 -13.39
CA GLU A 300 8.32 9.33 -14.17
C GLU A 300 8.04 7.87 -13.77
N CYS A 301 6.83 7.60 -13.26
CA CYS A 301 6.39 6.25 -12.88
C CYS A 301 5.00 5.87 -13.44
N TRP A 302 4.16 6.84 -13.78
CA TRP A 302 2.77 6.60 -14.18
C TRP A 302 2.63 5.86 -15.51
N ASN A 303 3.59 6.05 -16.43
CA ASN A 303 3.63 5.42 -17.74
C ASN A 303 4.58 4.23 -17.84
N LYS A 304 5.20 3.81 -16.71
CA LYS A 304 6.00 2.59 -16.66
C LYS A 304 5.15 1.40 -17.09
N LYS A 305 5.77 0.49 -17.84
CA LYS A 305 5.11 -0.65 -18.46
C LYS A 305 5.60 -1.95 -17.85
N SER A 306 4.67 -2.90 -17.74
CA SER A 306 4.99 -4.30 -17.52
C SER A 306 5.74 -4.85 -18.74
N LYS A 307 6.25 -6.09 -18.65
CA LYS A 307 6.83 -6.77 -19.82
C LYS A 307 5.81 -7.04 -20.93
N TYR A 308 4.52 -6.87 -20.65
CA TYR A 308 3.40 -7.01 -21.58
C TYR A 308 2.93 -5.66 -22.16
N GLY A 309 3.62 -4.54 -21.88
CA GLY A 309 3.29 -3.23 -22.44
C GLY A 309 2.10 -2.52 -21.77
N THR A 310 1.53 -3.10 -20.72
CA THR A 310 0.44 -2.52 -19.92
C THR A 310 0.97 -1.80 -18.69
N GLY A 311 0.21 -0.86 -18.15
CA GLY A 311 0.61 -0.09 -16.96
C GLY A 311 -0.51 0.06 -15.94
N ILE A 312 -0.31 0.95 -14.97
CA ILE A 312 -1.23 1.20 -13.85
C ILE A 312 -2.64 1.56 -14.35
N GLN A 313 -2.75 2.39 -15.40
CA GLN A 313 -4.06 2.74 -15.97
C GLN A 313 -4.82 1.52 -16.52
N ASP A 314 -4.11 0.60 -17.18
CA ASP A 314 -4.71 -0.60 -17.75
C ASP A 314 -5.20 -1.54 -16.63
N ALA A 315 -4.47 -1.63 -15.51
CA ALA A 315 -4.91 -2.38 -14.33
C ALA A 315 -6.12 -1.78 -13.62
N ILE A 316 -6.21 -0.46 -13.56
CA ILE A 316 -7.40 0.25 -13.06
C ILE A 316 -8.60 -0.04 -13.97
N ASP A 317 -8.43 0.14 -15.28
CA ASP A 317 -9.47 -0.11 -16.29
C ASP A 317 -9.96 -1.56 -16.25
N PHE A 318 -9.05 -2.52 -16.11
CA PHE A 318 -9.38 -3.93 -15.97
C PHE A 318 -10.19 -4.19 -14.69
N THR A 319 -9.76 -3.63 -13.54
CA THR A 319 -10.43 -3.81 -12.24
C THR A 319 -11.85 -3.24 -12.26
N MET A 320 -12.09 -2.11 -12.96
CA MET A 320 -13.44 -1.55 -13.14
C MET A 320 -14.41 -2.50 -13.85
N LYS A 321 -13.91 -3.33 -14.77
CA LYS A 321 -14.72 -4.29 -15.53
C LYS A 321 -15.07 -5.55 -14.71
N GLN A 322 -14.39 -5.78 -13.60
CA GLN A 322 -14.64 -6.95 -12.76
C GLN A 322 -15.89 -6.79 -11.90
N ILE A 323 -16.58 -7.91 -11.66
CA ILE A 323 -17.73 -7.97 -10.77
C ILE A 323 -17.21 -8.23 -9.34
N PRO A 324 -17.39 -7.30 -8.37
CA PRO A 324 -16.87 -7.45 -7.00
C PRO A 324 -17.53 -8.58 -6.20
N LYS A 325 -18.67 -9.12 -6.66
CA LYS A 325 -19.50 -10.08 -5.92
C LYS A 325 -19.84 -9.54 -4.52
N ASN A 326 -19.40 -10.21 -3.46
CA ASN A 326 -19.59 -9.82 -2.06
C ASN A 326 -18.48 -8.88 -1.53
N GLU A 327 -17.50 -8.52 -2.36
CA GLU A 327 -16.44 -7.57 -2.03
C GLU A 327 -16.91 -6.12 -2.21
N ASN A 328 -16.21 -5.18 -1.57
CA ASN A 328 -16.59 -3.79 -1.55
C ASN A 328 -16.11 -3.03 -2.80
N ALA A 329 -17.03 -2.79 -3.74
CA ALA A 329 -16.76 -1.99 -4.94
C ALA A 329 -16.17 -0.59 -4.66
N ALA A 330 -16.48 -0.01 -3.49
CA ALA A 330 -16.00 1.33 -3.12
C ALA A 330 -14.49 1.40 -2.88
N GLU A 331 -13.81 0.27 -2.72
CA GLU A 331 -12.35 0.20 -2.60
C GLU A 331 -11.65 0.74 -3.85
N LEU A 332 -12.26 0.60 -5.04
CA LEU A 332 -11.68 1.11 -6.29
C LEU A 332 -11.80 2.64 -6.44
N VAL A 333 -12.76 3.27 -5.76
CA VAL A 333 -13.13 4.67 -6.00
C VAL A 333 -11.98 5.67 -5.82
N PRO A 334 -11.14 5.60 -4.77
CA PRO A 334 -9.99 6.49 -4.65
C PRO A 334 -8.99 6.36 -5.81
N HIS A 335 -8.78 5.14 -6.30
CA HIS A 335 -7.86 4.87 -7.41
C HIS A 335 -8.36 5.48 -8.72
N LEU A 336 -9.68 5.49 -8.94
CA LEU A 336 -10.29 6.17 -10.08
C LEU A 336 -10.13 7.70 -10.00
N ALA A 337 -10.21 8.28 -8.81
CA ALA A 337 -9.96 9.70 -8.62
C ALA A 337 -8.51 10.06 -8.99
N ALA A 338 -7.55 9.27 -8.51
CA ALA A 338 -6.14 9.45 -8.84
C ALA A 338 -5.88 9.25 -10.36
N ALA A 339 -6.46 8.20 -10.96
CA ALA A 339 -6.34 7.95 -12.40
C ALA A 339 -6.92 9.08 -13.24
N ALA A 340 -8.10 9.60 -12.87
CA ALA A 340 -8.73 10.73 -13.57
C ALA A 340 -7.85 11.99 -13.51
N ALA A 341 -7.16 12.23 -12.39
CA ALA A 341 -6.26 13.38 -12.25
C ALA A 341 -4.99 13.25 -13.10
N VAL A 342 -4.44 12.04 -13.23
CA VAL A 342 -3.16 11.80 -13.94
C VAL A 342 -3.38 11.54 -15.43
N PHE A 343 -4.27 10.61 -15.78
CA PHE A 343 -4.49 10.14 -17.15
C PHE A 343 -5.67 10.84 -17.84
N GLY A 344 -6.47 11.60 -17.11
CA GLY A 344 -7.70 12.22 -17.60
C GLY A 344 -8.89 11.24 -17.63
N ASP A 345 -10.09 11.80 -17.83
CA ASP A 345 -11.34 11.05 -17.99
C ASP A 345 -12.23 11.64 -19.10
N PRO A 346 -11.77 11.68 -20.36
CA PRO A 346 -12.46 12.39 -21.44
C PRO A 346 -13.84 11.82 -21.77
N LEU A 347 -14.04 10.52 -21.53
CA LEU A 347 -15.32 9.84 -21.75
C LEU A 347 -16.18 9.76 -20.48
N GLY A 348 -15.72 10.33 -19.36
CA GLY A 348 -16.44 10.30 -18.09
C GLY A 348 -16.61 8.90 -17.48
N LYS A 349 -15.78 7.92 -17.86
CA LYS A 349 -15.90 6.52 -17.41
C LYS A 349 -15.58 6.39 -15.92
N TYR A 350 -14.54 7.09 -15.45
CA TYR A 350 -14.16 7.09 -14.04
C TYR A 350 -15.20 7.83 -13.21
N ALA A 351 -15.60 9.03 -13.63
CA ALA A 351 -16.62 9.83 -12.96
C ALA A 351 -17.96 9.08 -12.85
N THR A 352 -18.39 8.41 -13.91
CA THR A 352 -19.62 7.61 -13.94
C THR A 352 -19.57 6.45 -12.94
N TYR A 353 -18.46 5.71 -12.90
CA TYR A 353 -18.29 4.62 -11.95
C TYR A 353 -18.29 5.12 -10.50
N MET A 354 -17.51 6.16 -10.20
CA MET A 354 -17.44 6.74 -8.85
C MET A 354 -18.82 7.25 -8.39
N GLN A 355 -19.58 7.91 -9.27
CA GLN A 355 -20.92 8.39 -8.97
C GLN A 355 -21.90 7.23 -8.67
N LYS A 356 -21.80 6.13 -9.42
CA LYS A 356 -22.63 4.93 -9.23
C LYS A 356 -22.32 4.22 -7.91
N VAL A 357 -21.04 4.06 -7.57
CA VAL A 357 -20.59 3.24 -6.43
C VAL A 357 -20.55 4.02 -5.12
N GLN A 358 -20.18 5.30 -5.16
CA GLN A 358 -20.10 6.17 -3.99
C GLN A 358 -20.45 7.61 -4.37
N SER A 359 -21.74 7.92 -4.48
CA SER A 359 -22.26 9.19 -4.98
C SER A 359 -21.73 10.45 -4.26
N ASN A 360 -21.30 10.33 -3.01
CA ASN A 360 -20.69 11.40 -2.23
C ASN A 360 -19.15 11.44 -2.34
N TYR A 361 -18.54 10.79 -3.34
CA TYR A 361 -17.08 10.66 -3.46
C TYR A 361 -16.34 12.00 -3.37
N LYS A 362 -16.89 13.09 -3.92
CA LYS A 362 -16.29 14.44 -3.87
C LYS A 362 -16.20 15.04 -2.46
N GLN A 363 -16.96 14.52 -1.51
CA GLN A 363 -16.96 14.95 -0.10
C GLN A 363 -16.05 14.08 0.78
N ARG A 364 -15.40 13.07 0.18
CA ARG A 364 -14.56 12.13 0.92
C ARG A 364 -13.13 12.66 0.98
N PRO A 365 -12.37 12.36 2.05
CA PRO A 365 -11.00 12.88 2.21
C PRO A 365 -10.07 12.55 1.03
N PHE A 366 -10.22 11.38 0.41
CA PHE A 366 -9.38 10.99 -0.74
C PHE A 366 -9.53 11.89 -1.94
N TRP A 367 -10.73 12.43 -2.17
CA TRP A 367 -10.94 13.36 -3.27
C TRP A 367 -10.02 14.59 -3.16
N TYR A 368 -9.76 15.06 -1.94
CA TYR A 368 -8.87 16.21 -1.75
C TYR A 368 -7.42 15.91 -2.13
N TYR A 369 -6.85 14.76 -1.71
CA TYR A 369 -5.45 14.42 -1.97
C TYR A 369 -5.20 13.65 -3.28
N ASP A 370 -6.25 13.21 -3.98
CA ASP A 370 -6.19 12.62 -5.31
C ASP A 370 -6.49 13.62 -6.43
N GLN A 371 -6.79 14.88 -6.12
CA GLN A 371 -7.05 15.94 -7.10
C GLN A 371 -6.00 17.06 -6.99
N PRO A 372 -4.71 16.80 -7.26
CA PRO A 372 -3.64 17.77 -7.09
C PRO A 372 -3.84 19.04 -7.94
N GLY A 373 -4.59 18.97 -9.04
CA GLY A 373 -4.98 20.17 -9.81
C GLY A 373 -5.82 21.20 -9.03
N ALA A 374 -6.39 20.84 -7.87
CA ALA A 374 -7.03 21.78 -6.95
C ALA A 374 -6.04 22.59 -6.09
N LEU A 375 -4.77 22.17 -6.06
CA LEU A 375 -3.64 22.84 -5.42
C LEU A 375 -2.64 23.19 -6.52
N ASN A 376 -2.81 24.34 -7.18
CA ASN A 376 -2.01 24.78 -8.32
C ASN A 376 -0.49 24.51 -8.16
N PHE A 377 -0.05 23.38 -8.72
CA PHE A 377 1.32 23.12 -9.12
C PHE A 377 1.23 22.64 -10.56
N GLY A 378 1.56 23.53 -11.49
CA GLY A 378 1.65 23.19 -12.89
C GLY A 378 2.79 22.22 -13.10
N THR A 379 2.48 20.96 -13.33
CA THR A 379 3.36 20.03 -14.03
C THR A 379 2.60 19.52 -15.23
N GLY A 380 3.15 19.78 -16.42
CA GLY A 380 2.46 19.68 -17.69
C GLY A 380 1.72 18.36 -17.86
N SER A 381 0.44 18.46 -18.21
CA SER A 381 -0.30 17.37 -18.82
C SER A 381 0.31 17.12 -20.20
N GLY A 382 1.41 16.35 -20.23
CA GLY A 382 1.82 15.66 -21.43
C GLY A 382 0.64 14.77 -21.82
N LYS A 383 -0.11 15.18 -22.85
CA LYS A 383 -1.17 14.36 -23.44
C LYS A 383 -0.55 13.03 -23.85
N ALA A 384 -0.73 12.01 -23.02
CA ALA A 384 -0.33 10.65 -23.35
C ALA A 384 -1.21 10.20 -24.52
N LYS A 385 -0.60 10.00 -25.69
CA LYS A 385 -1.23 9.24 -26.75
C LYS A 385 -1.18 7.78 -26.31
N ARG A 386 -2.36 7.18 -26.10
CA ARG A 386 -2.48 5.72 -26.03
C ARG A 386 -2.00 5.19 -27.37
N GLY A 387 -0.84 4.53 -27.39
CA GLY A 387 -0.41 3.79 -28.57
C GLY A 387 -1.35 2.61 -28.74
N ASP A 388 -2.33 2.75 -29.65
CA ASP A 388 -3.09 1.61 -30.15
C ASP A 388 -2.11 0.69 -30.87
N THR A 389 -2.16 -0.60 -30.57
CA THR A 389 -1.27 -1.69 -31.04
C THR A 389 -0.04 -1.99 -30.16
N SER A 390 -0.27 -2.45 -28.93
CA SER A 390 0.73 -3.33 -28.28
C SER A 390 0.66 -4.69 -28.98
N PRO A 391 1.76 -5.23 -29.54
CA PRO A 391 1.78 -6.56 -30.12
C PRO A 391 1.35 -7.59 -29.05
N THR A 392 0.70 -8.69 -29.46
CA THR A 392 0.45 -9.83 -28.58
C THR A 392 1.80 -10.35 -28.07
N VAL A 393 2.09 -10.12 -26.80
CA VAL A 393 3.33 -10.60 -26.17
C VAL A 393 3.05 -12.01 -25.71
N LEU A 394 3.88 -12.97 -26.16
CA LEU A 394 3.78 -14.35 -25.72
C LEU A 394 3.98 -14.44 -24.21
N PHE A 395 3.21 -15.31 -23.57
CA PHE A 395 3.34 -15.56 -22.14
C PHE A 395 4.77 -15.99 -21.80
N ASP A 396 5.30 -15.39 -20.75
CA ASP A 396 6.59 -15.73 -20.16
C ASP A 396 6.46 -15.77 -18.64
N CYS A 397 6.95 -16.85 -18.03
CA CYS A 397 6.85 -17.05 -16.59
C CYS A 397 7.46 -15.85 -15.84
N PRO A 398 6.82 -15.34 -14.79
CA PRO A 398 7.43 -14.34 -13.93
C PRO A 398 8.80 -14.79 -13.41
N ARG A 399 9.78 -13.87 -13.45
CA ARG A 399 11.19 -14.16 -13.11
C ARG A 399 11.36 -14.77 -11.72
N ILE A 400 10.48 -14.41 -10.79
CA ILE A 400 10.50 -14.89 -9.41
C ILE A 400 10.43 -16.42 -9.30
N PHE A 401 9.79 -17.11 -10.26
CA PHE A 401 9.72 -18.58 -10.24
C PHE A 401 11.07 -19.24 -10.53
N GLU A 402 11.92 -18.61 -11.32
CA GLU A 402 13.30 -19.05 -11.55
C GLU A 402 14.15 -18.87 -10.29
N ILE A 403 13.90 -17.79 -9.55
CA ILE A 403 14.65 -17.43 -8.34
C ILE A 403 14.28 -18.35 -7.16
N GLU A 404 12.99 -18.67 -6.99
CA GLU A 404 12.47 -19.42 -5.84
C GLU A 404 12.34 -20.93 -6.09
N GLY A 405 12.60 -21.40 -7.32
CA GLY A 405 12.63 -22.83 -7.64
C GLY A 405 11.26 -23.44 -7.98
N GLY A 406 10.40 -22.68 -8.65
CA GLY A 406 9.16 -23.17 -9.30
C GLY A 406 7.85 -22.80 -8.60
N GLU A 407 7.87 -22.51 -7.31
CA GLU A 407 6.72 -21.96 -6.57
C GLU A 407 7.13 -20.71 -5.79
N VAL A 408 6.21 -19.76 -5.63
CA VAL A 408 6.45 -18.51 -4.90
C VAL A 408 5.39 -18.32 -3.84
N GLU A 409 5.83 -18.04 -2.62
CA GLU A 409 4.94 -17.66 -1.53
C GLU A 409 4.45 -16.22 -1.71
N ILE A 410 3.15 -16.02 -1.81
CA ILE A 410 2.52 -14.70 -2.05
C ILE A 410 1.69 -14.20 -0.85
N GLU A 411 1.44 -15.09 0.10
CA GLU A 411 0.92 -14.84 1.44
C GLU A 411 1.50 -15.92 2.35
N ASP A 412 1.53 -15.70 3.65
CA ASP A 412 2.03 -16.71 4.59
C ASP A 412 1.34 -18.08 4.39
N GLY A 413 2.11 -19.10 4.03
CA GLY A 413 1.64 -20.45 3.73
C GLY A 413 0.88 -20.61 2.40
N LEU A 414 0.77 -19.55 1.59
CA LEU A 414 0.11 -19.57 0.27
C LEU A 414 1.15 -19.46 -0.84
N PHE A 415 1.33 -20.58 -1.54
CA PHE A 415 2.23 -20.70 -2.68
C PHE A 415 1.44 -20.77 -3.97
N VAL A 416 2.03 -20.23 -5.03
CA VAL A 416 1.52 -20.34 -6.39
C VAL A 416 2.64 -20.78 -7.31
N THR A 417 2.30 -21.35 -8.45
CA THR A 417 3.23 -21.76 -9.51
C THR A 417 3.00 -20.94 -10.78
N CYS A 418 3.98 -20.94 -11.69
CA CYS A 418 3.79 -20.28 -12.99
C CYS A 418 2.59 -20.85 -13.75
N ALA A 419 2.40 -22.18 -13.72
CA ALA A 419 1.29 -22.85 -14.41
C ALA A 419 -0.09 -22.44 -13.87
N GLU A 420 -0.22 -22.22 -12.56
CA GLU A 420 -1.47 -21.73 -11.97
C GLU A 420 -1.78 -20.27 -12.34
N LEU A 421 -0.75 -19.46 -12.59
CA LEU A 421 -0.92 -18.06 -12.98
C LEU A 421 -1.07 -17.86 -14.48
N GLN A 422 -0.57 -18.77 -15.31
CA GLN A 422 -0.59 -18.67 -16.77
C GLN A 422 -1.98 -18.29 -17.34
N PRO A 423 -3.11 -18.90 -16.92
CA PRO A 423 -4.43 -18.54 -17.43
C PRO A 423 -4.83 -17.08 -17.18
N PHE A 424 -4.28 -16.42 -16.16
CA PHE A 424 -4.54 -15.01 -15.87
C PHE A 424 -3.67 -14.08 -16.73
N PHE A 425 -2.45 -14.50 -17.08
CA PHE A 425 -1.59 -13.76 -18.00
C PHE A 425 -2.08 -13.81 -19.44
N GLU A 426 -2.69 -14.92 -19.84
CA GLU A 426 -3.18 -15.17 -21.21
C GLU A 426 -4.63 -14.67 -21.44
N LEU A 427 -5.22 -13.96 -20.47
CA LEU A 427 -6.53 -13.33 -20.69
C LEU A 427 -6.47 -12.38 -21.89
N PRO A 428 -7.52 -12.32 -22.72
CA PRO A 428 -7.53 -11.48 -23.91
C PRO A 428 -7.37 -10.01 -23.56
N SER A 429 -6.82 -9.25 -24.50
CA SER A 429 -6.61 -7.83 -24.33
C SER A 429 -7.96 -7.13 -24.18
N SER A 430 -8.01 -6.07 -23.36
CA SER A 430 -9.26 -5.36 -23.10
C SER A 430 -9.75 -4.49 -24.28
N THR A 431 -9.00 -4.52 -25.39
CA THR A 431 -9.23 -3.86 -26.68
C THR A 431 -9.90 -4.76 -27.72
N ASP A 432 -10.08 -6.05 -27.43
CA ASP A 432 -10.80 -7.01 -28.29
C ASP A 432 -12.31 -7.04 -28.03
#